data_AF-A0A174WQM8-F1
#
_entry.id   AF-A0A174WQM8-F1
#
_cell.length_a   1.000
_cell.length_b   1.000
_cell.length_c   1.000
_cell.angle_alpha   90.00
_cell.angle_beta   90.00
_cell.angle_gamma   90.00
#
_symmetry.space_group_name_H-M   'P 1'
#
loop_
_entity.id
_entity.type
_entity.pdbx_description
1 polymer ?
#
loop_
_entity_poly.entity_id
_entity_poly.type
_entity_poly.pdbx_seq_one_letter_code
_entity_poly.pdbx_strand_id
1 'polypeptide(L)' 'MYPNVEAEMARARMTRTKMARQMGITLGTLSLKLSGNSDFTFPEAIKIKKLLKVDIPIEELFEEVKEEDA' A
#
# COMPACT_ATOMS: atom_id res chain seq x y z
N MET A 1 -5.74 -7.98 2.21
CA MET A 1 -5.79 -6.50 2.14
C MET A 1 -4.68 -5.91 3.02
N TYR A 2 -4.14 -4.75 2.66
CA TYR A 2 -3.06 -4.06 3.39
C TYR A 2 -3.56 -2.79 4.13
N PRO A 3 -4.20 -2.89 5.30
CA PRO A 3 -4.79 -1.75 6.01
C PRO A 3 -3.75 -0.75 6.52
N ASN A 4 -2.54 -1.22 6.85
CA ASN A 4 -1.46 -0.34 7.32
C ASN A 4 -1.03 0.62 6.22
N VAL A 5 -0.94 0.17 4.96
CA VAL A 5 -0.72 1.05 3.81
C VAL A 5 -1.83 2.09 3.70
N GLU A 6 -3.10 1.70 3.87
CA GLU A 6 -4.22 2.65 3.79
C GLU A 6 -4.22 3.68 4.92
N ALA A 7 -3.91 3.25 6.15
CA ALA A 7 -3.80 4.12 7.30
C ALA A 7 -2.68 5.16 7.11
N GLU A 8 -1.52 4.72 6.63
CA GLU A 8 -0.40 5.61 6.34
C GLU A 8 -0.66 6.54 5.16
N MET A 9 -1.37 6.07 4.13
CA MET A 9 -1.88 6.94 3.06
C MET A 9 -2.78 8.05 3.62
N ALA A 10 -3.70 7.71 4.53
CA ALA A 10 -4.59 8.68 5.16
C ALA A 10 -3.81 9.69 6.01
N ARG A 11 -2.84 9.23 6.83
CA ARG A 11 -1.94 10.08 7.64
C ARG A 11 -1.13 11.04 6.76
N ALA A 12 -0.62 10.56 5.62
CA ALA A 12 0.15 11.34 4.66
C ALA A 12 -0.71 12.24 3.74
N ARG A 13 -2.05 12.25 3.91
CA ARG A 13 -3.00 12.90 2.98
C ARG A 13 -2.76 12.51 1.52
N MET A 14 -2.38 11.24 1.31
CA MET A 14 -2.08 10.65 0.02
C MET A 14 -3.31 9.92 -0.52
N THR A 15 -3.93 10.44 -1.58
CA THR A 15 -5.04 9.76 -2.23
C THR A 15 -4.56 8.58 -3.06
N ARG A 16 -5.42 7.56 -3.27
CA ARG A 16 -5.11 6.43 -4.16
C ARG A 16 -4.75 6.90 -5.57
N THR A 17 -5.44 7.91 -6.10
CA THR A 17 -5.11 8.49 -7.42
C THR A 17 -3.72 9.11 -7.46
N LYS A 18 -3.32 9.85 -6.41
CA LYS A 18 -2.01 10.48 -6.33
C LYS A 18 -0.91 9.43 -6.17
N MET A 19 -1.13 8.42 -5.33
CA MET A 19 -0.20 7.29 -5.18
C MET A 19 -0.04 6.54 -6.50
N ALA A 20 -1.13 6.18 -7.19
CA ALA A 20 -1.08 5.48 -8.47
C ALA A 20 -0.26 6.27 -9.51
N ARG A 21 -0.49 7.59 -9.59
CA ARG A 21 0.30 8.48 -10.46
C ARG A 21 1.79 8.50 -10.11
N GLN A 22 2.14 8.54 -8.83
CA GLN A 22 3.56 8.51 -8.40
C GLN A 22 4.19 7.13 -8.62
N MET A 23 3.40 6.07 -8.49
CA MET A 23 3.82 4.69 -8.76
C MET A 23 4.01 4.43 -10.25
N GLY A 24 3.28 5.13 -11.11
CA GLY A 24 3.29 4.92 -12.57
C GLY A 24 2.33 3.81 -13.02
N ILE A 25 1.30 3.53 -12.21
CA ILE A 25 0.30 2.49 -12.46
C ILE A 25 -1.10 3.08 -12.50
N THR A 26 -2.07 2.32 -13.00
CA THR A 26 -3.47 2.75 -13.00
C THR A 26 -4.07 2.70 -11.59
N LEU A 27 -5.11 3.50 -11.33
CA LEU A 27 -5.86 3.45 -10.07
C LEU A 27 -6.46 2.06 -9.81
N GLY A 28 -6.89 1.37 -10.88
CA GLY A 28 -7.41 0.01 -10.80
C GLY A 28 -6.34 -0.99 -10.35
N THR A 29 -5.14 -0.92 -10.94
CA THR A 29 -4.00 -1.75 -10.54
C THR A 29 -3.62 -1.52 -9.08
N LEU A 30 -3.56 -0.26 -8.62
CA LEU A 30 -3.28 0.04 -7.23
C LEU A 30 -4.36 -0.54 -6.31
N SER A 31 -5.64 -0.40 -6.67
CA SER A 31 -6.76 -0.91 -5.87
C SER A 31 -6.72 -2.44 -5.77
N LEU A 32 -6.45 -3.15 -6.87
CA LEU A 32 -6.28 -4.60 -6.86
C LEU A 32 -5.16 -5.03 -5.92
N LYS A 33 -4.01 -4.34 -5.96
CA LYS A 33 -2.88 -4.65 -5.08
C LYS A 33 -3.18 -4.37 -3.61
N LEU A 34 -3.79 -3.22 -3.28
CA LEU A 34 -4.18 -2.88 -1.91
C LEU A 34 -5.21 -3.86 -1.32
N SER A 35 -6.14 -4.34 -2.15
CA SER A 35 -7.12 -5.34 -1.75
C SER A 35 -6.53 -6.74 -1.56
N GLY A 36 -5.31 -7.00 -2.06
CA GLY A 36 -4.68 -8.33 -2.02
C GLY A 36 -5.06 -9.24 -3.20
N ASN A 37 -5.65 -8.68 -4.26
CA ASN A 37 -5.94 -9.43 -5.50
C ASN A 37 -4.71 -9.53 -6.42
N SER A 38 -3.62 -8.85 -6.08
CA SER A 38 -2.34 -8.88 -6.79
C SER A 38 -1.22 -8.47 -5.84
N ASP A 39 -0.07 -9.13 -5.95
CA ASP A 39 1.06 -8.85 -5.05
C ASP A 39 1.78 -7.55 -5.39
N PHE A 40 2.33 -6.89 -4.37
CA PHE A 40 3.35 -5.86 -4.57
C PHE A 40 4.71 -6.52 -4.78
N THR A 41 5.45 -6.06 -5.79
CA THR A 41 6.86 -6.41 -5.93
C THR A 41 7.68 -5.65 -4.87
N PHE A 42 8.84 -6.21 -4.49
CA PHE A 42 9.73 -5.56 -3.52
C PHE A 42 10.11 -4.10 -3.89
N PRO A 43 10.44 -3.77 -5.18
CA PRO A 43 10.69 -2.39 -5.57
C PRO A 43 9.47 -1.47 -5.41
N GLU A 44 8.27 -1.97 -5.68
CA GLU A 44 7.02 -1.21 -5.47
C GLU A 44 6.79 -0.92 -3.99
N ALA A 45 6.99 -1.92 -3.13
CA ALA A 45 6.84 -1.78 -1.68
C ALA A 45 7.81 -0.74 -1.10
N ILE A 46 9.08 -0.79 -1.51
CA ILE A 46 10.10 0.21 -1.13
C ILE A 46 9.73 1.60 -1.62
N LYS A 47 9.19 1.72 -2.84
CA LYS A 47 8.75 3.00 -3.41
C LYS A 47 7.59 3.57 -2.61
N ILE A 48 6.59 2.76 -2.25
CA ILE A 48 5.46 3.18 -1.41
C ILE A 48 5.94 3.68 -0.05
N LYS A 49 6.81 2.91 0.65
CA LYS A 49 7.40 3.34 1.93
C LYS A 49 8.07 4.71 1.83
N LYS A 50 8.87 4.94 0.77
CA LYS A 50 9.52 6.23 0.51
C LYS A 50 8.54 7.37 0.24
N LEU A 51 7.45 7.09 -0.50
CA LEU A 51 6.42 8.09 -0.81
C LEU A 51 5.61 8.49 0.43
N LEU A 52 5.32 7.53 1.30
CA LEU A 52 4.57 7.74 2.54
C LEU A 52 5.44 8.36 3.65
N LYS A 53 6.78 8.27 3.54
CA LYS A 53 7.74 8.78 4.52
C LYS A 53 7.50 8.21 5.93
N VAL A 54 7.27 6.90 5.99
CA VAL A 54 6.98 6.18 7.23
C VAL A 54 8.21 5.47 7.74
N ASP A 55 8.36 5.43 9.07
CA ASP A 55 9.50 4.81 9.75
C ASP A 55 9.26 3.34 10.12
N ILE A 56 8.03 2.84 9.93
CA ILE A 56 7.70 1.45 10.23
C ILE A 56 8.40 0.46 9.27
N PRO A 57 8.76 -0.75 9.73
CA PRO A 57 9.31 -1.81 8.88
C PRO A 57 8.44 -2.12 7.66
N ILE A 58 9.04 -2.65 6.60
CA ILE A 58 8.27 -2.96 5.37
C ILE A 58 7.31 -4.13 5.60
N GLU A 59 7.71 -5.04 6.50
CA GLU A 59 6.96 -6.19 6.95
C GLU A 59 5.68 -5.75 7.69
N GLU A 60 5.76 -4.71 8.52
CA GLU A 60 4.61 -4.15 9.23
C GLU A 60 3.73 -3.31 8.29
N LEU A 61 4.34 -2.51 7.41
CA LEU A 61 3.61 -1.69 6.45
C LEU A 61 2.75 -2.53 5.50
N PHE A 62 3.28 -3.68 5.05
CA PHE A 62 2.62 -4.63 4.17
C PHE A 62 2.12 -5.87 4.92
N GLU A 63 1.80 -5.73 6.20
CA GLU A 63 1.15 -6.81 6.95
C GLU A 63 -0.25 -7.06 6.36
N GLU A 64 -0.47 -8.31 5.96
CA GLU A 64 -1.78 -8.76 5.49
C GLU A 64 -2.64 -9.09 6.69
N VAL A 65 -3.85 -8.52 6.73
CA VAL A 65 -4.87 -9.07 7.62
C VAL A 65 -5.32 -10.38 6.98
N LYS A 66 -4.88 -11.49 7.56
CA LYS A 66 -5.59 -12.74 7.39
C LYS A 66 -6.87 -12.59 8.20
N GLU A 67 -8.01 -12.73 7.54
CA GLU A 67 -9.25 -13.04 8.24
C GLU A 67 -9.05 -14.44 8.86
N GLU A 68 -8.40 -14.49 10.03
CA GLU A 68 -8.54 -15.64 10.93
C GLU A 68 -9.92 -15.49 11.56
N ASP A 69 -10.88 -16.16 10.92
CA ASP A 69 -12.16 -16.68 11.42
C ASP A 69 -12.86 -15.85 12.51
N ALA A 70 -13.89 -15.11 12.08
CA ALA A 70 -14.96 -14.63 12.97
C ALA A 70 -15.78 -15.80 13.54
#